data_AF-A0A927NMR1-F1
#
_entry.id   AF-A0A927NMR1-F1
#
_cell.length_a   1.000
_cell.length_b   1.000
_cell.length_c   1.000
_cell.angle_alpha   90.00
_cell.angle_beta   90.00
_cell.angle_gamma   90.00
#
_symmetry.space_group_name_H-M   'P 1'
#
loop_
_entity.id
_entity.type
_entity.pdbx_description
1 polymer ?
#
loop_
_entity_poly.entity_id
_entity_poly.type
_entity_poly.pdbx_seq_one_letter_code
_entity_poly.pdbx_strand_id
1 'polypeptide(L)'
;MQNTKDKKLHIINWCRFVVRTLLFVFFGIVYIVGKINGWQHSFGGLEFNKAIIIPLWLMFAFEIVAKLLPNNTENVGCKKQYKKFFEPTGNTKPKLLPWKKTLLVAVVWVLPNLAFGILYLTGIVDSGFLFMATLFYAMGDMICVLFFCPFQVWFMQNRCCTNCRIYNWDMMFMFTPFVFIPHLYTYSLVALALFVLIWWEVAYHTHPERFSESTNKNLTCASCTAKTCQHKKQLKNYIAKHSDKFFDKGENK
;
A
#
# COMPACT_ATOMS: atom_id res chain seq x y z
N MET A 1 -2.43 5.23 -28.26
CA MET A 1 -2.57 3.99 -27.45
C MET A 1 -2.12 4.14 -25.99
N GLN A 2 -1.00 4.79 -25.67
CA GLN A 2 -0.51 4.95 -24.28
C GLN A 2 -1.52 5.69 -23.39
N ASN A 3 -2.07 6.81 -23.87
CA ASN A 3 -3.04 7.67 -23.16
C ASN A 3 -4.32 6.91 -22.71
N THR A 4 -4.82 5.97 -23.52
CA THR A 4 -6.00 5.15 -23.18
C THR A 4 -5.70 4.15 -22.05
N LYS A 5 -4.49 3.57 -22.03
CA LYS A 5 -4.06 2.63 -20.97
C LYS A 5 -3.87 3.35 -19.63
N ASP A 6 -3.31 4.55 -19.66
CA ASP A 6 -3.10 5.37 -18.47
C ASP A 6 -4.43 5.84 -17.86
N LYS A 7 -5.39 6.26 -18.70
CA LYS A 7 -6.75 6.60 -18.25
C LYS A 7 -7.45 5.41 -17.59
N LYS A 8 -7.31 4.20 -18.17
CA LYS A 8 -7.88 2.97 -17.61
C LYS A 8 -7.27 2.62 -16.25
N LEU A 9 -5.94 2.71 -16.12
CA LEU A 9 -5.23 2.46 -14.86
C LEU A 9 -5.65 3.45 -13.76
N HIS A 10 -5.77 4.73 -14.11
CA HIS A 10 -6.24 5.76 -13.17
C HIS A 10 -7.66 5.45 -12.67
N ILE A 11 -8.59 5.09 -13.57
CA ILE A 11 -9.96 4.70 -13.20
C ILE A 11 -9.94 3.48 -12.27
N ILE A 12 -9.16 2.45 -12.58
CA ILE A 12 -9.06 1.24 -11.73
C ILE A 12 -8.59 1.60 -10.32
N ASN A 13 -7.54 2.42 -10.17
CA ASN A 13 -7.04 2.82 -8.86
C ASN A 13 -8.06 3.64 -8.07
N TRP A 14 -8.83 4.51 -8.74
CA TRP A 14 -9.94 5.22 -8.11
C TRP A 14 -11.08 4.30 -7.68
N CYS A 15 -11.46 3.33 -8.51
CA CYS A 15 -12.45 2.31 -8.13
C CYS A 15 -11.99 1.53 -6.89
N ARG A 16 -10.72 1.07 -6.87
CA ARG A 16 -10.13 0.40 -5.70
C ARG A 16 -10.18 1.28 -4.46
N PHE A 17 -9.80 2.56 -4.59
CA PHE A 17 -9.85 3.52 -3.49
C PHE A 17 -11.28 3.70 -2.93
N VAL A 18 -12.26 3.92 -3.80
CA VAL A 18 -13.66 4.10 -3.40
C VAL A 18 -14.19 2.83 -2.70
N VAL A 19 -13.98 1.65 -3.29
CA VAL A 19 -14.43 0.38 -2.70
C VAL A 19 -13.81 0.17 -1.31
N ARG A 20 -12.49 0.33 -1.16
CA ARG A 20 -11.81 0.16 0.13
C ARG A 20 -12.26 1.18 1.17
N THR A 21 -12.51 2.42 0.74
CA THR A 21 -13.04 3.48 1.63
C THR A 21 -14.46 3.14 2.10
N LEU A 22 -15.33 2.68 1.20
CA LEU A 22 -16.68 2.26 1.55
C LEU A 22 -16.67 1.07 2.51
N LEU A 23 -15.79 0.07 2.28
CA LEU A 23 -15.62 -1.05 3.19
C LEU A 23 -15.15 -0.60 4.58
N PHE A 24 -14.13 0.26 4.63
CA PHE A 24 -13.62 0.80 5.90
C PHE A 24 -14.71 1.57 6.66
N VAL A 25 -15.46 2.43 5.99
CA VAL A 25 -16.55 3.20 6.60
C VAL A 25 -17.69 2.29 7.07
N PHE A 26 -18.14 1.36 6.23
CA PHE A 26 -19.23 0.43 6.54
C PHE A 26 -18.89 -0.44 7.77
N PHE A 27 -17.76 -1.15 7.72
CA PHE A 27 -17.34 -2.00 8.85
C PHE A 27 -16.98 -1.16 10.08
N GLY A 28 -16.49 0.06 9.91
CA GLY A 28 -16.25 1.00 11.01
C GLY A 28 -17.53 1.41 11.73
N ILE A 29 -18.59 1.73 11.00
CA ILE A 29 -19.91 2.03 11.57
C ILE A 29 -20.45 0.81 12.32
N VAL A 30 -20.42 -0.37 11.69
CA VAL A 30 -20.90 -1.61 12.31
C VAL A 30 -20.13 -1.91 13.60
N TYR A 31 -18.80 -1.79 13.57
CA TYR A 31 -17.94 -2.03 14.73
C TYR A 31 -18.25 -1.07 15.88
N ILE A 32 -18.37 0.24 15.60
CA ILE A 32 -18.68 1.26 16.62
C ILE A 32 -20.06 1.02 17.22
N VAL A 33 -21.08 0.79 16.38
CA VAL A 33 -22.44 0.48 16.82
C VAL A 33 -22.47 -0.80 17.66
N GLY A 34 -21.74 -1.83 17.25
CA GLY A 34 -21.63 -3.07 18.00
C GLY A 34 -20.97 -2.88 19.37
N LYS A 35 -19.92 -2.05 19.46
CA LYS A 35 -19.29 -1.71 20.74
C LYS A 35 -20.20 -0.90 21.66
N ILE A 36 -20.93 0.10 21.12
CA ILE A 36 -21.88 0.91 21.90
C ILE A 36 -23.02 0.06 22.45
N ASN A 37 -23.52 -0.89 21.65
CA ASN A 37 -24.62 -1.78 22.03
C ASN A 37 -24.19 -3.04 22.78
N GLY A 38 -22.89 -3.22 23.06
CA GLY A 38 -22.39 -4.38 23.81
C GLY A 38 -22.58 -5.72 23.10
N TRP A 39 -22.45 -5.76 21.77
CA TRP A 39 -22.53 -7.01 21.01
C TRP A 39 -21.42 -7.99 21.43
N GLN A 40 -21.80 -9.27 21.55
CA GLN A 40 -20.86 -10.36 21.85
C GLN A 40 -19.81 -10.56 20.74
N HIS A 41 -20.17 -10.21 19.50
CA HIS A 41 -19.37 -10.37 18.30
C HIS A 41 -19.01 -9.00 17.73
N SER A 42 -17.76 -8.84 17.26
CA SER A 42 -17.22 -7.56 16.79
C SER A 42 -18.03 -6.92 15.65
N PHE A 43 -18.67 -7.74 14.81
CA PHE A 43 -19.50 -7.26 13.69
C PHE A 43 -20.91 -7.88 13.68
N GLY A 44 -21.44 -8.25 14.85
CA GLY A 44 -22.83 -8.70 14.98
C GLY A 44 -23.14 -10.01 14.24
N GLY A 45 -22.11 -10.82 13.95
CA GLY A 45 -22.24 -12.09 13.23
C GLY A 45 -21.91 -12.01 11.74
N LEU A 46 -21.69 -10.81 11.18
CA LEU A 46 -21.26 -10.65 9.78
C LEU A 46 -19.89 -11.32 9.53
N GLU A 47 -19.04 -11.38 10.56
CA GLU A 47 -17.73 -12.04 10.54
C GLU A 47 -17.79 -13.57 10.42
N PHE A 48 -18.98 -14.17 10.54
CA PHE A 48 -19.20 -15.61 10.32
C PHE A 48 -20.05 -15.87 9.06
N ASN A 49 -20.64 -14.82 8.47
CA ASN A 49 -21.46 -14.97 7.29
C ASN A 49 -20.57 -15.21 6.05
N LYS A 50 -20.56 -16.46 5.59
CA LYS A 50 -19.81 -16.88 4.39
C LYS A 50 -20.16 -16.07 3.14
N ALA A 51 -21.40 -15.59 3.02
CA ALA A 51 -21.82 -14.76 1.89
C ALA A 51 -21.14 -13.38 1.86
N ILE A 52 -20.57 -12.94 2.99
CA ILE A 52 -19.82 -11.68 3.10
C ILE A 52 -18.32 -11.96 3.06
N ILE A 53 -17.85 -12.94 3.84
CA ILE A 53 -16.42 -13.22 3.99
C ILE A 53 -15.82 -13.75 2.68
N ILE A 54 -16.50 -14.66 1.97
CA ILE A 54 -15.96 -15.26 0.76
C ILE A 54 -15.74 -14.21 -0.33
N PRO A 55 -16.71 -13.32 -0.65
CA PRO A 55 -16.46 -12.24 -1.61
C PRO A 55 -15.35 -11.28 -1.19
N LEU A 56 -15.27 -10.89 0.09
CA LEU A 56 -14.19 -10.03 0.59
C LEU A 56 -12.83 -10.69 0.45
N TRP A 57 -12.74 -11.96 0.84
CA TRP A 57 -11.54 -12.77 0.69
C TRP A 57 -11.15 -12.91 -0.79
N LEU A 58 -12.09 -13.24 -1.68
CA LEU A 58 -11.85 -13.38 -3.12
C LEU A 58 -11.36 -12.07 -3.73
N MET A 59 -11.96 -10.94 -3.37
CA MET A 59 -11.54 -9.62 -3.84
C MET A 59 -10.07 -9.38 -3.54
N PHE A 60 -9.66 -9.58 -2.28
CA PHE A 60 -8.27 -9.37 -1.87
C PHE A 60 -7.32 -10.44 -2.42
N ALA A 61 -7.71 -11.71 -2.39
CA ALA A 61 -6.91 -12.80 -2.95
C ALA A 61 -6.65 -12.59 -4.44
N PHE A 62 -7.66 -12.17 -5.20
CA PHE A 62 -7.52 -11.83 -6.61
C PHE A 62 -6.55 -10.66 -6.83
N GLU A 63 -6.60 -9.63 -5.99
CA GLU A 63 -5.64 -8.52 -6.08
C GLU A 63 -4.20 -8.95 -5.82
N ILE A 64 -3.97 -9.81 -4.82
CA ILE A 64 -2.64 -10.35 -4.53
C ILE A 64 -2.14 -11.21 -5.69
N VAL A 65 -2.98 -12.12 -6.21
CA VAL A 65 -2.62 -12.99 -7.34
C VAL A 65 -2.40 -12.20 -8.62
N ALA A 66 -3.20 -11.16 -8.88
CA ALA A 66 -3.02 -10.30 -10.05
C ALA A 66 -1.65 -9.62 -10.10
N LYS A 67 -1.00 -9.39 -8.94
CA LYS A 67 0.36 -8.84 -8.87
C LYS A 67 1.46 -9.81 -9.29
N LEU A 68 1.19 -11.12 -9.23
CA LEU A 68 2.08 -12.17 -9.73
C LEU A 68 2.01 -12.32 -11.26
N LEU A 69 1.03 -11.68 -11.90
CA LEU A 69 0.87 -11.72 -13.34
C LEU A 69 1.48 -10.46 -13.98
N PRO A 70 2.15 -10.59 -15.15
CA PRO A 70 2.69 -9.46 -15.90
C PRO A 70 1.57 -8.70 -16.64
N ASN A 71 0.59 -8.18 -15.89
CA ASN A 71 -0.58 -7.51 -16.42
C ASN A 71 -0.32 -6.01 -16.67
N ASN A 72 -0.99 -5.46 -17.69
CA ASN A 72 -0.88 -4.06 -18.06
C ASN A 72 -1.72 -3.13 -17.18
N THR A 73 -2.61 -3.66 -16.34
CA THR A 73 -3.51 -2.90 -15.44
C THR A 73 -2.85 -2.48 -14.13
N GLU A 74 -1.56 -2.75 -13.94
CA GLU A 74 -0.83 -2.37 -12.73
C GLU A 74 0.10 -1.18 -12.96
N ASN A 75 0.44 -0.47 -11.89
CA ASN A 75 1.38 0.64 -11.93
C ASN A 75 2.77 0.19 -12.40
N VAL A 76 3.51 1.08 -13.06
CA VAL A 76 4.89 0.83 -13.54
C VAL A 76 5.81 0.35 -12.41
N GLY A 77 5.56 0.82 -11.18
CA GLY A 77 6.25 0.37 -9.97
C GLY A 77 6.14 -1.15 -9.74
N CYS A 78 4.97 -1.75 -9.95
CA CYS A 78 4.74 -3.20 -9.79
C CYS A 78 5.38 -4.02 -10.93
N LYS A 79 5.43 -3.43 -12.13
CA LYS A 79 5.86 -4.11 -13.35
C LYS A 79 7.37 -4.35 -13.46
N LYS A 80 8.18 -3.60 -12.70
CA LYS A 80 9.64 -3.63 -12.80
C LYS A 80 10.29 -4.97 -12.47
N GLN A 81 9.60 -5.85 -11.75
CA GLN A 81 10.09 -7.21 -11.52
C GLN A 81 10.18 -8.05 -12.81
N TYR A 82 9.36 -7.75 -13.82
CA TYR A 82 9.27 -8.55 -15.04
C TYR A 82 10.17 -8.04 -16.16
N LYS A 83 10.89 -8.99 -16.80
CA LYS A 83 11.78 -8.72 -17.95
C LYS A 83 11.08 -7.97 -19.10
N LYS A 84 9.80 -8.26 -19.36
CA LYS A 84 9.00 -7.62 -20.42
C LYS A 84 8.94 -6.09 -20.31
N PHE A 85 9.07 -5.54 -19.11
CA PHE A 85 8.99 -4.09 -18.85
C PHE A 85 10.36 -3.48 -18.54
N PHE A 86 11.45 -4.21 -18.78
CA PHE A 86 12.81 -3.69 -18.69
C PHE A 86 13.24 -3.08 -20.03
N GLU A 87 13.55 -1.78 -20.02
CA GLU A 87 14.14 -1.10 -21.17
C GLU A 87 15.50 -0.54 -20.76
N PRO A 88 16.62 -1.04 -21.32
CA PRO A 88 17.96 -0.63 -20.89
C PRO A 88 18.24 0.84 -21.26
N THR A 89 18.90 1.57 -20.37
CA THR A 89 19.36 2.95 -20.61
C THR A 89 20.73 3.02 -21.28
N GLY A 90 21.43 1.90 -21.40
CA GLY A 90 22.84 1.82 -21.82
C GLY A 90 23.84 1.81 -20.64
N ASN A 91 23.42 2.19 -19.44
CA ASN A 91 24.24 1.98 -18.23
C ASN A 91 24.11 0.53 -17.74
N THR A 92 25.22 -0.03 -17.26
CA THR A 92 25.27 -1.40 -16.74
C THR A 92 25.29 -1.48 -15.21
N LYS A 93 25.59 -0.36 -14.52
CA LYS A 93 25.69 -0.31 -13.06
C LYS A 93 24.39 0.23 -12.43
N PRO A 94 23.61 -0.62 -11.72
CA PRO A 94 22.40 -0.17 -11.04
C PRO A 94 22.75 0.68 -9.81
N LYS A 95 22.09 1.84 -9.67
CA LYS A 95 22.19 2.69 -8.49
C LYS A 95 21.06 2.32 -7.52
N LEU A 96 21.35 1.39 -6.63
CA LEU A 96 20.38 0.89 -5.65
C LEU A 96 20.38 1.72 -4.37
N LEU A 97 19.24 1.72 -3.68
CA LEU A 97 19.13 2.33 -2.35
C LEU A 97 19.82 1.45 -1.30
N PRO A 98 20.47 2.05 -0.28
CA PRO A 98 21.07 1.31 0.81
C PRO A 98 20.06 0.45 1.58
N TRP A 99 20.43 -0.78 1.92
CA TRP A 99 19.60 -1.71 2.72
C TRP A 99 19.12 -1.11 4.04
N LYS A 100 19.94 -0.27 4.70
CA LYS A 100 19.60 0.39 5.97
C LYS A 100 18.27 1.14 5.91
N LYS A 101 17.95 1.80 4.78
CA LYS A 101 16.68 2.52 4.61
C LYS A 101 15.49 1.56 4.55
N THR A 102 15.65 0.42 3.89
CA THR A 102 14.62 -0.61 3.77
C THR A 102 14.39 -1.30 5.10
N LEU A 103 15.47 -1.61 5.83
CA LEU A 103 15.37 -2.16 7.18
C LEU A 103 14.67 -1.19 8.13
N LEU A 104 14.97 0.12 8.06
CA LEU A 104 14.29 1.14 8.86
C LEU A 104 12.77 1.12 8.63
N VAL A 105 12.33 1.03 7.37
CA VAL A 105 10.90 0.93 7.07
C VAL A 105 10.30 -0.36 7.63
N ALA A 106 10.99 -1.50 7.51
CA ALA A 106 10.52 -2.76 8.10
C ALA A 106 10.33 -2.64 9.61
N VAL A 107 11.30 -2.06 10.33
CA VAL A 107 11.24 -1.86 11.78
C VAL A 107 10.10 -0.92 12.16
N VAL A 108 10.00 0.24 11.51
CA VAL A 108 8.93 1.22 11.77
C VAL A 108 7.54 0.62 11.48
N TRP A 109 7.44 -0.32 10.53
CA TRP A 109 6.18 -1.01 10.26
C TRP A 109 5.85 -2.11 11.28
N VAL A 110 6.85 -2.91 11.67
CA VAL A 110 6.65 -4.05 12.57
C VAL A 110 6.33 -3.59 14.00
N LEU A 111 6.97 -2.52 14.50
CA LEU A 111 6.81 -2.10 15.90
C LEU A 111 5.35 -1.75 16.29
N PRO A 112 4.60 -0.92 15.55
CA PRO A 112 3.20 -0.63 15.88
C PRO A 112 2.31 -1.88 15.77
N ASN A 113 2.55 -2.73 14.77
CA ASN A 113 1.77 -3.96 14.60
C ASN A 113 2.04 -4.98 15.70
N LEU A 114 3.28 -5.06 16.19
CA LEU A 114 3.60 -5.86 17.36
C LEU A 114 2.88 -5.34 18.61
N ALA A 115 2.81 -4.02 18.80
CA ALA A 115 2.03 -3.42 19.87
C ALA A 115 0.54 -3.79 19.76
N PHE A 116 -0.05 -3.73 18.56
CA PHE A 116 -1.43 -4.19 18.33
C PHE A 116 -1.62 -5.68 18.63
N GLY A 117 -0.66 -6.51 18.25
CA GLY A 117 -0.66 -7.94 18.58
C GLY A 117 -0.61 -8.19 20.10
N ILE A 118 0.24 -7.46 20.84
CA ILE A 118 0.31 -7.56 22.30
C ILE A 118 -1.02 -7.12 22.95
N LEU A 119 -1.61 -6.02 22.48
CA LEU A 119 -2.92 -5.55 22.97
C LEU A 119 -4.03 -6.59 22.69
N TYR A 120 -3.95 -7.29 21.56
CA TYR A 120 -4.90 -8.34 21.21
C TYR A 120 -4.72 -9.58 22.10
N LEU A 121 -3.48 -10.03 22.29
CA LEU A 121 -3.16 -11.19 23.12
C LEU A 121 -3.48 -10.98 24.61
N THR A 122 -3.42 -9.73 25.08
CA THR A 122 -3.82 -9.35 26.45
C THR A 122 -5.33 -9.11 26.59
N GLY A 123 -6.10 -9.21 25.50
CA GLY A 123 -7.55 -9.02 25.49
C GLY A 123 -8.01 -7.56 25.59
N ILE A 124 -7.08 -6.59 25.50
CA ILE A 124 -7.41 -5.15 25.53
C ILE A 124 -8.14 -4.74 24.25
N VAL A 125 -7.72 -5.29 23.11
CA VAL A 125 -8.41 -5.12 21.82
C VAL A 125 -8.92 -6.46 21.30
N ASP A 126 -10.02 -6.43 20.56
CA ASP A 126 -10.62 -7.63 19.96
C ASP A 126 -10.17 -7.85 18.51
N SER A 127 -10.57 -8.98 17.92
CA SER A 127 -10.27 -9.30 16.52
C SER A 127 -10.84 -8.26 15.56
N GLY A 128 -11.97 -7.63 15.91
CA GLY A 128 -12.55 -6.51 15.17
C GLY A 128 -11.60 -5.32 15.02
N PHE A 129 -10.85 -4.97 16.06
CA PHE A 129 -9.83 -3.91 15.98
C PHE A 129 -8.74 -4.23 14.94
N LEU A 130 -8.22 -5.45 14.95
CA LEU A 130 -7.20 -5.89 13.98
C LEU A 130 -7.77 -5.94 12.55
N PHE A 131 -9.04 -6.33 12.38
CA PHE A 131 -9.73 -6.25 11.10
C PHE A 131 -9.88 -4.82 10.60
N MET A 132 -10.27 -3.90 11.48
CA MET A 132 -10.34 -2.48 11.16
C MET A 132 -8.96 -1.90 10.83
N ALA A 133 -7.90 -2.33 11.51
CA ALA A 133 -6.53 -1.96 11.17
C ALA A 133 -6.13 -2.43 9.75
N THR A 134 -6.48 -3.66 9.37
CA THR A 134 -6.26 -4.16 8.00
C THR A 134 -6.99 -3.30 6.96
N LEU A 135 -8.27 -2.98 7.19
CA LEU A 135 -9.04 -2.12 6.27
C LEU A 135 -8.49 -0.68 6.22
N PHE A 136 -8.03 -0.15 7.35
CA PHE A 136 -7.37 1.15 7.41
C PHE A 136 -6.08 1.14 6.58
N TYR A 137 -5.26 0.10 6.68
CA TYR A 137 -4.06 -0.05 5.86
C TYR A 137 -4.41 -0.22 4.38
N ALA A 138 -5.47 -0.97 4.05
CA ALA A 138 -5.93 -1.14 2.68
C ALA A 138 -6.35 0.20 2.03
N MET A 139 -7.07 1.03 2.78
CA MET A 139 -7.41 2.39 2.37
C MET A 139 -6.15 3.28 2.27
N GLY A 140 -5.28 3.23 3.28
CA GLY A 140 -4.04 4.01 3.36
C GLY A 140 -3.06 3.73 2.23
N ASP A 141 -2.96 2.49 1.76
CA ASP A 141 -2.17 2.10 0.58
C ASP A 141 -2.63 2.85 -0.68
N MET A 142 -3.94 2.93 -0.92
CA MET A 142 -4.47 3.69 -2.07
C MET A 142 -4.21 5.19 -1.92
N ILE A 143 -4.27 5.73 -0.70
CA ILE A 143 -3.87 7.12 -0.44
C ILE A 143 -2.39 7.33 -0.77
N CYS A 144 -1.53 6.37 -0.42
CA CYS A 144 -0.10 6.40 -0.73
C CYS A 144 0.19 6.39 -2.23
N VAL A 145 -0.60 5.64 -2.99
CA VAL A 145 -0.45 5.52 -4.45
C VAL A 145 -0.99 6.75 -5.18
N LEU A 146 -2.15 7.27 -4.78
CA LEU A 146 -2.85 8.35 -5.48
C LEU A 146 -2.36 9.75 -5.10
N PHE A 147 -2.06 9.98 -3.82
CA PHE A 147 -1.83 11.33 -3.29
C PHE A 147 -0.42 11.49 -2.70
N PHE A 148 -0.11 10.74 -1.63
CA PHE A 148 1.10 10.96 -0.85
C PHE A 148 1.49 9.72 -0.05
N CYS A 149 2.72 9.24 -0.27
CA CYS A 149 3.27 8.12 0.50
C CYS A 149 4.25 8.65 1.57
N PRO A 150 3.96 8.47 2.88
CA PRO A 150 4.87 8.87 3.95
C PRO A 150 6.17 8.07 3.91
N PHE A 151 6.11 6.78 3.55
CA PHE A 151 7.31 5.93 3.47
C PHE A 151 8.32 6.42 2.42
N GLN A 152 7.79 6.89 1.30
CA GLN A 152 8.57 7.49 0.22
C GLN A 152 9.31 8.74 0.72
N VAL A 153 8.61 9.65 1.40
CA VAL A 153 9.15 10.98 1.76
C VAL A 153 10.09 10.91 2.94
N TRP A 154 9.69 10.23 4.00
CA TRP A 154 10.39 10.29 5.28
C TRP A 154 11.53 9.29 5.36
N PHE A 155 11.37 8.08 4.80
CA PHE A 155 12.37 7.01 4.96
C PHE A 155 13.16 6.73 3.68
N MET A 156 12.48 6.49 2.56
CA MET A 156 13.16 6.06 1.32
C MET A 156 13.89 7.21 0.63
N GLN A 157 13.33 8.43 0.67
CA GLN A 157 13.88 9.66 0.09
C GLN A 157 14.21 9.54 -1.42
N ASN A 158 13.47 8.69 -2.12
CA ASN A 158 13.49 8.57 -3.57
C ASN A 158 12.60 9.65 -4.21
N ARG A 159 12.69 9.81 -5.54
CA ARG A 159 11.91 10.85 -6.23
C ARG A 159 10.43 10.48 -6.38
N CYS A 160 10.11 9.19 -6.55
CA CYS A 160 8.76 8.70 -6.83
C CYS A 160 8.55 7.28 -6.30
N CYS A 161 7.29 6.91 -6.03
CA CYS A 161 6.92 5.56 -5.58
C CYS A 161 7.29 4.47 -6.60
N THR A 162 7.32 4.77 -7.91
CA THR A 162 7.68 3.77 -8.94
C THR A 162 9.13 3.29 -8.82
N ASN A 163 10.04 4.16 -8.41
CA ASN A 163 11.44 3.81 -8.11
C ASN A 163 11.64 3.32 -6.66
N CYS A 164 10.55 3.12 -5.89
CA CYS A 164 10.65 2.67 -4.50
C CYS A 164 10.94 1.18 -4.41
N ARG A 165 11.95 0.77 -3.63
CA ARG A 165 12.26 -0.65 -3.41
C ARG A 165 11.09 -1.42 -2.78
N ILE A 166 10.45 -0.80 -1.79
CA ILE A 166 9.34 -1.39 -1.02
C ILE A 166 7.97 -1.26 -1.70
N TYR A 167 7.92 -0.94 -3.00
CA TYR A 167 6.66 -0.66 -3.69
C TYR A 167 5.66 -1.84 -3.58
N ASN A 168 6.15 -3.07 -3.67
CA ASN A 168 5.32 -4.28 -3.62
C ASN A 168 5.25 -4.93 -2.24
N TRP A 169 5.70 -4.23 -1.18
CA TRP A 169 5.53 -4.66 0.21
C TRP A 169 4.14 -4.33 0.75
N ASP A 170 3.39 -3.50 0.03
CA ASP A 170 2.05 -3.04 0.35
C ASP A 170 1.08 -4.15 0.76
N MET A 171 1.08 -5.29 0.06
CA MET A 171 0.19 -6.42 0.41
C MET A 171 0.54 -7.03 1.76
N MET A 172 1.84 -7.21 2.05
CA MET A 172 2.26 -7.73 3.35
C MET A 172 1.94 -6.71 4.45
N PHE A 173 2.13 -5.42 4.18
CA PHE A 173 1.78 -4.35 5.10
C PHE A 173 0.28 -4.37 5.42
N MET A 174 -0.55 -4.40 4.39
CA MET A 174 -2.00 -4.45 4.51
C MET A 174 -2.48 -5.59 5.41
N PHE A 175 -1.98 -6.80 5.23
CA PHE A 175 -2.41 -7.98 6.01
C PHE A 175 -1.57 -8.27 7.26
N THR A 176 -0.65 -7.40 7.66
CA THR A 176 0.17 -7.62 8.87
C THR A 176 -0.70 -7.87 10.13
N PRO A 177 -1.80 -7.14 10.39
CA PRO A 177 -2.62 -7.40 11.59
C PRO A 177 -3.25 -8.79 11.63
N PHE A 178 -3.49 -9.41 10.46
CA PHE A 178 -4.10 -10.74 10.35
C PHE A 178 -3.18 -11.88 10.80
N VAL A 179 -1.89 -11.64 10.99
CA VAL A 179 -0.95 -12.62 11.56
C VAL A 179 -1.40 -13.08 12.95
N PHE A 180 -2.08 -12.22 13.70
CA PHE A 180 -2.51 -12.52 15.07
C PHE A 180 -3.88 -13.21 15.17
N ILE A 181 -4.67 -13.25 14.08
CA ILE A 181 -6.02 -13.82 14.09
C ILE A 181 -5.96 -15.25 13.54
N PRO A 182 -6.14 -16.30 14.38
CA PRO A 182 -6.06 -17.68 13.94
C PRO A 182 -7.33 -18.09 13.16
N HIS A 183 -7.34 -17.81 11.86
CA HIS A 183 -8.44 -18.18 10.98
C HIS A 183 -7.93 -18.57 9.58
N LEU A 184 -8.61 -19.48 8.89
CA LEU A 184 -8.18 -19.95 7.56
C LEU A 184 -8.14 -18.81 6.52
N TYR A 185 -9.17 -17.96 6.50
CA TYR A 185 -9.23 -16.81 5.58
C TYR A 185 -8.15 -15.75 5.86
N THR A 186 -7.79 -15.51 7.12
CA THR A 186 -6.75 -14.53 7.47
C THR A 186 -5.38 -15.07 7.10
N TYR A 187 -5.05 -16.30 7.51
CA TYR A 187 -3.76 -16.92 7.22
C TYR A 187 -3.53 -17.19 5.74
N SER A 188 -4.57 -17.52 4.97
CA SER A 188 -4.42 -17.66 3.52
C SER A 188 -4.06 -16.34 2.84
N LEU A 189 -4.66 -15.21 3.24
CA LEU A 189 -4.28 -13.89 2.71
C LEU A 189 -2.86 -13.48 3.11
N VAL A 190 -2.48 -13.72 4.38
CA VAL A 190 -1.12 -13.50 4.86
C VAL A 190 -0.11 -14.34 4.08
N ALA A 191 -0.40 -15.62 3.85
CA ALA A 191 0.47 -16.52 3.09
C ALA A 191 0.65 -16.06 1.63
N LEU A 192 -0.45 -15.65 0.97
CA LEU A 192 -0.38 -15.10 -0.38
C LEU A 192 0.44 -13.80 -0.43
N ALA A 193 0.22 -12.90 0.54
CA ALA A 193 0.96 -11.64 0.62
C ALA A 193 2.46 -11.88 0.88
N LEU A 194 2.80 -12.83 1.75
CA LEU A 194 4.17 -13.23 2.03
C LEU A 194 4.83 -13.84 0.77
N PHE A 195 4.10 -14.68 0.03
CA PHE A 195 4.60 -15.24 -1.23
C PHE A 195 4.95 -14.14 -2.24
N VAL A 196 4.09 -13.14 -2.42
CA VAL A 196 4.36 -11.98 -3.30
C VAL A 196 5.59 -11.20 -2.82
N LEU A 197 5.74 -11.00 -1.51
CA LEU A 197 6.89 -10.31 -0.94
C LEU A 197 8.19 -11.09 -1.20
N ILE A 198 8.21 -12.40 -0.97
CA ILE A 198 9.37 -13.26 -1.24
C ILE A 198 9.71 -13.22 -2.73
N TRP A 199 8.72 -13.40 -3.59
CA TRP A 199 8.89 -13.33 -5.05
C TRP A 199 9.52 -11.99 -5.49
N TRP A 200 9.04 -10.89 -4.90
CA TRP A 200 9.57 -9.56 -5.16
C TRP A 200 11.03 -9.40 -4.74
N GLU A 201 11.40 -9.83 -3.52
CA GLU A 201 12.79 -9.74 -3.06
C GLU A 201 13.71 -10.66 -3.88
N VAL A 202 13.26 -11.86 -4.27
CA VAL A 202 13.99 -12.72 -5.20
C VAL A 202 14.23 -12.01 -6.54
N ALA A 203 13.21 -11.37 -7.11
CA ALA A 203 13.36 -10.59 -8.35
C ALA A 203 14.32 -9.40 -8.18
N TYR A 204 14.29 -8.73 -7.04
CA TYR A 204 15.20 -7.62 -6.71
C TYR A 204 16.67 -8.08 -6.64
N HIS A 205 16.92 -9.21 -6.01
CA HIS A 205 18.27 -9.76 -5.83
C HIS A 205 18.82 -10.41 -7.10
N THR A 206 17.98 -11.09 -7.88
CA THR A 206 18.38 -11.74 -9.13
C THR A 206 18.54 -10.76 -10.29
N HIS A 207 17.75 -9.68 -10.30
CA HIS A 207 17.70 -8.73 -11.41
C HIS A 207 17.68 -7.26 -10.95
N PRO A 208 18.72 -6.80 -10.23
CA PRO A 208 18.80 -5.45 -9.67
C PRO A 208 18.75 -4.35 -10.74
N GLU A 209 19.19 -4.63 -11.97
CA GLU A 209 19.14 -3.72 -13.11
C GLU A 209 17.72 -3.27 -13.45
N ARG A 210 16.70 -4.07 -13.14
CA ARG A 210 15.31 -3.72 -13.43
C ARG A 210 14.74 -2.71 -12.43
N PHE A 211 15.34 -2.61 -11.24
CA PHE A 211 14.84 -1.82 -10.11
C PHE A 211 15.50 -0.46 -9.96
N SER A 212 16.45 -0.11 -10.84
CA SER A 212 17.15 1.17 -10.82
C SER A 212 16.78 2.04 -12.01
N GLU A 213 16.50 3.31 -11.76
CA GLU A 213 16.32 4.32 -12.81
C GLU A 213 17.59 4.55 -13.66
N SER A 214 18.78 4.23 -13.13
CA SER A 214 20.03 4.38 -13.87
C SER A 214 20.14 3.40 -15.03
N THR A 215 19.51 2.23 -14.91
CA THR A 215 19.62 1.07 -15.82
C THR A 215 18.31 0.75 -16.54
N ASN A 216 17.16 1.12 -15.97
CA ASN A 216 15.83 0.90 -16.56
C ASN A 216 15.14 2.22 -16.93
N LYS A 217 15.03 2.49 -18.23
CA LYS A 217 14.45 3.70 -18.80
C LYS A 217 12.97 3.89 -18.45
N ASN A 218 12.23 2.80 -18.24
CA ASN A 218 10.82 2.86 -17.84
C ASN A 218 10.59 3.45 -16.45
N LEU A 219 11.62 3.49 -15.60
CA LEU A 219 11.56 4.11 -14.28
C LEU A 219 11.90 5.60 -14.30
N THR A 220 12.33 6.14 -15.43
CA THR A 220 12.71 7.55 -15.57
C THR A 220 11.49 8.46 -15.59
N CYS A 221 11.70 9.74 -15.24
CA CYS A 221 10.63 10.74 -15.28
C CYS A 221 10.09 10.98 -16.70
N ALA A 222 10.90 10.75 -17.75
CA ALA A 222 10.48 10.91 -19.14
C ALA A 222 9.38 9.91 -19.53
N SER A 223 9.42 8.70 -18.96
CA SER A 223 8.42 7.65 -19.17
C SER A 223 7.27 7.68 -18.16
N CYS A 224 7.21 8.70 -17.28
CA CYS A 224 6.22 8.77 -16.21
C CYS A 224 4.87 9.28 -16.74
N THR A 225 3.88 8.40 -16.81
CA THR A 225 2.52 8.74 -17.25
C THR A 225 1.64 9.26 -16.12
N ALA A 226 1.86 8.80 -14.88
CA ALA A 226 1.01 9.13 -13.73
C ALA A 226 1.20 10.54 -13.16
N LYS A 227 2.30 11.24 -13.49
CA LYS A 227 2.62 12.63 -13.05
C LYS A 227 2.40 12.93 -11.55
N THR A 228 2.36 11.92 -10.67
CA THR A 228 2.15 12.10 -9.21
C THR A 228 3.21 12.99 -8.56
N CYS A 229 4.44 12.98 -9.09
CA CYS A 229 5.50 13.90 -8.70
C CYS A 229 5.20 15.38 -9.04
N GLN A 230 4.50 15.65 -10.15
CA GLN A 230 4.10 17.01 -10.52
C GLN A 230 3.01 17.55 -9.58
N HIS A 231 2.01 16.71 -9.23
CA HIS A 231 1.01 17.09 -8.23
C HIS A 231 1.66 17.43 -6.87
N LYS A 232 2.67 16.66 -6.45
CA LYS A 232 3.43 16.96 -5.21
C LYS A 232 4.21 18.28 -5.29
N LYS A 233 4.81 18.60 -6.45
CA LYS A 233 5.49 19.89 -6.67
C LYS A 233 4.49 21.05 -6.69
N GLN A 234 3.33 20.87 -7.33
CA GLN A 234 2.26 21.86 -7.34
C GLN A 234 1.70 22.11 -5.93
N LEU A 235 1.46 21.05 -5.15
CA LEU A 235 0.98 21.16 -3.77
C LEU A 235 2.01 21.86 -2.87
N LYS A 236 3.31 21.52 -3.00
CA LYS A 236 4.37 22.23 -2.28
C LYS A 236 4.45 23.70 -2.66
N ASN A 237 4.37 24.03 -3.94
CA ASN A 237 4.37 25.41 -4.41
C ASN A 237 3.11 26.17 -3.94
N TYR A 238 1.96 25.50 -3.90
CA TYR A 238 0.70 26.06 -3.39
C TYR A 238 0.80 26.35 -1.89
N ILE A 239 1.29 25.39 -1.09
CA ILE A 239 1.51 25.56 0.34
C ILE A 239 2.54 26.66 0.61
N ALA A 240 3.67 26.68 -0.11
CA ALA A 240 4.68 27.72 0.05
C ALA A 240 4.13 29.12 -0.29
N LYS A 241 3.29 29.22 -1.33
CA LYS A 241 2.65 30.49 -1.73
C LYS A 241 1.56 30.96 -0.76
N HIS A 242 0.99 30.07 0.04
CA HIS A 242 -0.08 30.40 0.99
C HIS A 242 0.34 30.21 2.45
N SER A 243 1.61 29.87 2.71
CA SER A 243 2.19 29.65 4.04
C SER A 243 1.96 30.86 4.94
N ASP A 244 2.17 32.06 4.40
CA ASP A 244 2.01 33.32 5.12
C ASP A 244 0.56 33.55 5.57
N LYS A 245 -0.45 32.95 4.91
CA LYS A 245 -1.86 33.04 5.34
C LYS A 245 -2.27 32.03 6.41
N PHE A 246 -1.51 30.95 6.60
CA PHE A 246 -1.83 29.91 7.58
C PHE A 246 -1.12 30.11 8.92
N PHE A 247 0.07 30.72 8.92
CA PHE A 247 0.87 30.94 10.14
C PHE A 247 0.65 32.32 10.80
N ASP A 248 -0.01 33.26 10.13
CA ASP A 248 -0.33 34.60 10.68
C ASP A 248 -1.64 34.64 11.51
N LYS A 249 -2.17 33.48 11.91
CA LYS A 249 -3.33 33.36 12.81
C LYS A 249 -2.99 32.80 14.20
N GLY A 250 -1.69 32.68 14.53
CA GLY A 250 -1.21 32.06 15.77
C GLY A 250 -0.67 32.99 16.85
N GLU A 251 -0.37 34.27 16.56
CA GLU A 251 0.20 35.22 17.53
C GLU A 251 -0.65 36.49 17.61
N ASN A 252 -1.90 36.37 18.05
CA ASN A 252 -2.68 37.47 18.61
C ASN A 252 -3.90 36.89 19.37
N LYS A 253 -3.65 36.32 20.55
CA LYS A 253 -4.59 36.26 21.66
C LYS A 253 -3.83 36.20 22.98
#